data_AF-A0A318VW01-F1
#
_entry.id   AF-A0A318VW01-F1
#
_cell.length_a   1.000
_cell.length_b   1.000
_cell.length_c   1.000
_cell.angle_alpha   90.00
_cell.angle_beta   90.00
_cell.angle_gamma   90.00
#
_symmetry.space_group_name_H-M   'P 1'
#
loop_
_entity.id
_entity.type
_entity.pdbx_description
1 polymer ?
#
loop_
_entity_poly.entity_id
_entity_poly.type
_entity_poly.pdbx_seq_one_letter_code
_entity_poly.pdbx_strand_id
1 'polypeptide(L)'
;MAVTVLLWILAIVIAIGVLDLARQPLRRFLVALAGAVARGVCALRRQVLHLRDAVRDWHGGHLERLEAERIHSAVEALERRYAEMVGHDLAQLPALRQQARDTLRVLDEAYQRDEQRLIQEPEWVERLEALARGPASDTPESRRLVQDMEDTILRIARSGLEEQRRSASALLAARRRADSPLREMVGSLERVQERLARLERQGERLDRALGRCEEVDRPVRRALPAHAQAATQWLMGAAGLALAALAVVIHQHVFGPALAGMFPEPSDTGMLLAPGSEWMLYLLLGIAVLAGWILAETRGVTRVLPQALMEGGGWAPRALAALSIAVLILVAGVSALTGFHLDWLVYQHELVSLLLEGEERGLPPGIRHAEQLVGAALGLLIPLLLALVPVWVVGFLQATRILAGGVLSAGLGVLAGILYLAAVGACQLRRLLPATFELIIFVPAAIRRWLAARRNGA
;
A
#
# COMPACT_ATOMS: atom_id res chain seq x y z
N MET A 1 -83.46 4.19 49.82
CA MET A 1 -82.60 2.99 49.94
C MET A 1 -83.03 1.87 48.98
N ALA A 2 -84.28 1.41 48.98
CA ALA A 2 -84.72 0.33 48.07
C ALA A 2 -84.70 0.74 46.57
N VAL A 3 -85.12 1.97 46.24
CA VAL A 3 -85.19 2.46 44.85
C VAL A 3 -83.79 2.69 44.25
N THR A 4 -82.84 3.19 45.04
CA THR A 4 -81.44 3.35 44.62
C THR A 4 -80.79 1.98 44.38
N VAL A 5 -81.03 1.00 45.24
CA VAL A 5 -80.56 -0.38 45.04
C VAL A 5 -81.16 -1.00 43.78
N LEU A 6 -82.46 -0.78 43.51
CA LEU A 6 -83.13 -1.29 42.30
C LEU A 6 -82.57 -0.66 41.02
N LEU A 7 -82.29 0.65 41.03
CA LEU A 7 -81.66 1.37 39.92
C LEU A 7 -80.23 0.88 39.65
N TRP A 8 -79.45 0.62 40.70
CA TRP A 8 -78.11 0.04 40.54
C TRP A 8 -78.16 -1.39 39.98
N ILE A 9 -79.10 -2.22 40.45
CA ILE A 9 -79.29 -3.58 39.91
C ILE A 9 -79.71 -3.51 38.43
N LEU A 10 -80.65 -2.62 38.07
CA LEU A 10 -81.08 -2.44 36.69
C LEU A 10 -79.94 -1.93 35.80
N ALA A 11 -79.16 -0.97 36.27
CA ALA A 11 -77.98 -0.45 35.56
C ALA A 11 -76.93 -1.54 35.34
N ILE A 12 -76.70 -2.42 36.33
CA ILE A 12 -75.78 -3.56 36.22
C ILE A 12 -76.30 -4.58 35.20
N VAL A 13 -77.60 -4.89 35.19
CA VAL A 13 -78.21 -5.82 34.22
C VAL A 13 -78.14 -5.27 32.80
N ILE A 14 -78.43 -3.98 32.60
CA ILE A 14 -78.31 -3.31 31.30
C ILE A 14 -76.85 -3.28 30.85
N ALA A 15 -75.91 -2.95 31.74
CA ALA A 15 -74.49 -2.97 31.44
C ALA A 15 -74.00 -4.36 31.02
N ILE A 16 -74.47 -5.44 31.68
CA ILE A 16 -74.16 -6.82 31.30
C ILE A 16 -74.76 -7.18 29.93
N GLY A 17 -76.00 -6.76 29.64
CA GLY A 17 -76.65 -7.00 28.35
C GLY A 17 -75.95 -6.30 27.19
N VAL A 18 -75.54 -5.04 27.39
CA VAL A 18 -74.74 -4.27 26.41
C VAL A 18 -73.37 -4.91 26.20
N LEU A 19 -72.72 -5.40 27.26
CA LEU A 19 -71.42 -6.08 27.17
C LEU A 19 -71.51 -7.40 26.38
N ASP A 20 -72.61 -8.13 26.50
CA ASP A 20 -72.82 -9.40 25.79
C ASP A 20 -73.15 -9.17 24.30
N LEU A 21 -73.88 -8.11 23.97
CA LEU A 21 -74.10 -7.69 22.57
C LEU A 21 -72.80 -7.20 21.90
N ALA A 22 -71.96 -6.47 22.64
CA ALA A 22 -70.66 -5.99 22.17
C ALA A 22 -69.58 -7.10 22.08
N ARG A 23 -69.85 -8.29 22.64
CA ARG A 23 -68.88 -9.40 22.74
C ARG A 23 -68.37 -9.90 21.39
N GLN A 24 -69.27 -10.13 20.44
CA GLN A 24 -68.90 -10.61 19.10
C GLN A 24 -68.15 -9.56 18.26
N PRO A 25 -68.61 -8.29 18.16
CA PRO A 25 -67.88 -7.29 17.38
C PRO A 25 -66.51 -6.96 18.00
N LEU A 26 -66.39 -6.90 19.34
CA LEU A 26 -65.11 -6.65 20.01
C LEU A 26 -64.12 -7.82 19.80
N ARG A 27 -64.58 -9.07 19.88
CA ARG A 27 -63.74 -10.25 19.60
C ARG A 27 -63.26 -10.27 18.15
N ARG A 28 -64.15 -9.99 17.19
CA ARG A 28 -63.79 -9.90 15.76
C ARG A 28 -62.79 -8.78 15.51
N PHE A 29 -62.98 -7.62 16.13
CA PHE A 29 -62.06 -6.48 16.03
C PHE A 29 -60.68 -6.82 16.60
N LEU A 30 -60.61 -7.39 17.80
CA LEU A 30 -59.34 -7.79 18.44
C LEU A 30 -58.57 -8.84 17.62
N VAL A 31 -59.27 -9.85 17.07
CA VAL A 31 -58.66 -10.86 16.19
C VAL A 31 -58.19 -10.24 14.88
N ALA A 32 -58.97 -9.33 14.30
CA ALA A 32 -58.60 -8.62 13.08
C ALA A 32 -57.39 -7.71 13.30
N LEU A 33 -57.34 -6.98 14.42
CA LEU A 33 -56.23 -6.11 14.81
C LEU A 33 -54.96 -6.94 15.05
N ALA A 34 -55.03 -8.01 15.86
CA ALA A 34 -53.90 -8.91 16.10
C ALA A 34 -53.42 -9.58 14.80
N GLY A 35 -54.35 -9.94 13.91
CA GLY A 35 -54.03 -10.47 12.58
C GLY A 35 -53.43 -9.44 11.63
N ALA A 36 -53.81 -8.17 11.71
CA ALA A 36 -53.21 -7.09 10.95
C ALA A 36 -51.78 -6.79 11.44
N VAL A 37 -51.57 -6.71 12.75
CA VAL A 37 -50.24 -6.54 13.36
C VAL A 37 -49.31 -7.70 12.99
N ALA A 38 -49.76 -8.94 13.14
CA ALA A 38 -48.95 -10.11 12.76
C ALA A 38 -48.58 -10.11 11.27
N ARG A 39 -49.52 -9.78 10.38
CA ARG A 39 -49.25 -9.67 8.93
C ARG A 39 -48.28 -8.52 8.61
N GLY A 40 -48.44 -7.37 9.26
CA GLY A 40 -47.56 -6.22 9.11
C GLY A 40 -46.13 -6.53 9.50
N VAL A 41 -45.91 -7.13 10.68
CA VAL A 41 -44.58 -7.52 11.16
C VAL A 41 -43.95 -8.58 10.24
N CYS A 42 -44.72 -9.56 9.76
CA CYS A 42 -44.23 -10.56 8.80
C CYS A 42 -43.88 -9.96 7.42
N ALA A 43 -44.62 -8.95 6.95
CA ALA A 43 -44.30 -8.24 5.72
C ALA A 43 -43.02 -7.42 5.87
N LEU A 44 -42.89 -6.66 6.98
CA LEU A 44 -41.73 -5.83 7.26
C LEU A 44 -40.46 -6.68 7.44
N ARG A 45 -40.58 -7.88 8.07
CA ARG A 45 -39.48 -8.85 8.15
C ARG A 45 -38.99 -9.28 6.77
N ARG A 46 -39.91 -9.61 5.86
CA ARG A 46 -39.55 -10.02 4.49
C ARG A 46 -38.84 -8.90 3.74
N GLN A 47 -39.31 -7.66 3.88
CA GLN A 47 -38.64 -6.51 3.28
C GLN A 47 -37.22 -6.33 3.85
N VAL A 48 -37.05 -6.39 5.17
CA VAL A 48 -35.72 -6.27 5.81
C VAL A 48 -34.78 -7.39 5.36
N LEU A 49 -35.27 -8.63 5.21
CA LEU A 49 -34.47 -9.73 4.69
C LEU A 49 -34.05 -9.49 3.23
N HIS A 50 -34.96 -9.05 2.37
CA HIS A 50 -34.62 -8.70 0.98
C HIS A 50 -33.59 -7.57 0.91
N LEU A 51 -33.72 -6.51 1.73
CA LEU A 51 -32.71 -5.46 1.78
C LEU A 51 -31.36 -5.99 2.28
N ARG A 52 -31.37 -6.86 3.30
CA ARG A 52 -30.13 -7.46 3.84
C ARG A 52 -29.40 -8.26 2.76
N ASP A 53 -30.14 -9.09 2.04
CA ASP A 53 -29.57 -9.96 1.02
C ASP A 53 -29.07 -9.11 -0.16
N ALA A 54 -29.82 -8.09 -0.59
CA ALA A 54 -29.37 -7.13 -1.61
C ALA A 54 -28.09 -6.35 -1.20
N VAL A 55 -28.00 -5.92 0.07
CA VAL A 55 -26.79 -5.25 0.61
C VAL A 55 -25.61 -6.22 0.64
N ARG A 56 -25.86 -7.49 1.01
CA ARG A 56 -24.82 -8.52 1.06
C ARG A 56 -24.28 -8.83 -0.33
N ASP A 57 -25.16 -8.95 -1.33
CA ASP A 57 -24.79 -9.21 -2.72
C ASP A 57 -24.04 -8.01 -3.33
N TRP A 58 -24.52 -6.79 -3.08
CA TRP A 58 -23.82 -5.57 -3.50
C TRP A 58 -22.43 -5.45 -2.87
N HIS A 59 -22.31 -5.77 -1.57
CA HIS A 59 -21.05 -5.72 -0.86
C HIS A 59 -20.09 -6.81 -1.34
N GLY A 60 -20.58 -8.03 -1.57
CA GLY A 60 -19.81 -9.15 -2.14
C GLY A 60 -19.27 -8.81 -3.53
N GLY A 61 -20.12 -8.32 -4.44
CA GLY A 61 -19.70 -7.93 -5.78
C GLY A 61 -18.71 -6.76 -5.80
N HIS A 62 -18.74 -5.86 -4.80
CA HIS A 62 -17.73 -4.82 -4.67
C HIS A 62 -16.36 -5.38 -4.23
N LEU A 63 -16.35 -6.33 -3.29
CA LEU A 63 -15.13 -6.99 -2.83
C LEU A 63 -14.48 -7.80 -3.96
N GLU A 64 -15.27 -8.58 -4.70
CA GLU A 64 -14.80 -9.34 -5.86
C GLU A 64 -14.15 -8.43 -6.92
N ARG A 65 -14.75 -7.27 -7.22
CA ARG A 65 -14.17 -6.28 -8.15
C ARG A 65 -12.84 -5.72 -7.64
N LEU A 66 -12.75 -5.38 -6.36
CA LEU A 66 -11.51 -4.88 -5.76
C LEU A 66 -10.39 -5.95 -5.78
N GLU A 67 -10.73 -7.21 -5.55
CA GLU A 67 -9.78 -8.32 -5.65
C GLU A 67 -9.34 -8.55 -7.10
N ALA A 68 -10.28 -8.56 -8.05
CA ALA A 68 -9.97 -8.68 -9.48
C ALA A 68 -9.05 -7.55 -9.97
N GLU A 69 -9.30 -6.31 -9.57
CA GLU A 69 -8.48 -5.15 -9.98
C GLU A 69 -7.07 -5.17 -9.37
N ARG A 70 -6.92 -5.67 -8.13
CA ARG A 70 -5.61 -5.93 -7.52
C ARG A 70 -4.83 -7.02 -8.25
N ILE A 71 -5.51 -8.09 -8.67
CA ILE A 71 -4.89 -9.17 -9.44
C ILE A 71 -4.47 -8.65 -10.81
N HIS A 72 -5.36 -7.96 -11.51
CA HIS A 72 -5.11 -7.42 -12.84
C HIS A 72 -3.90 -6.48 -12.85
N SER A 73 -3.87 -5.51 -11.92
CA SER A 73 -2.72 -4.60 -11.79
C SER A 73 -1.42 -5.31 -11.41
N ALA A 74 -1.45 -6.37 -10.60
CA ALA A 74 -0.27 -7.17 -10.29
C ALA A 74 0.25 -7.92 -11.53
N VAL A 75 -0.65 -8.45 -12.36
CA VAL A 75 -0.32 -9.12 -13.62
C VAL A 75 0.27 -8.13 -14.62
N GLU A 76 -0.37 -6.97 -14.85
CA GLU A 76 0.14 -5.93 -15.76
C GLU A 76 1.52 -5.41 -15.35
N ALA A 77 1.75 -5.19 -14.05
CA ALA A 77 3.05 -4.75 -13.54
C ALA A 77 4.15 -5.79 -13.80
N LEU A 78 3.80 -7.08 -13.78
CA LEU A 78 4.71 -8.16 -14.10
C LEU A 78 4.94 -8.30 -15.59
N GLU A 79 3.91 -8.16 -16.41
CA GLU A 79 4.03 -8.18 -17.87
C GLU A 79 4.98 -7.07 -18.33
N ARG A 80 4.84 -5.84 -17.81
CA ARG A 80 5.76 -4.73 -18.11
C ARG A 80 7.19 -5.04 -17.69
N ARG A 81 7.40 -5.58 -16.50
CA ARG A 81 8.75 -5.97 -16.02
C ARG A 81 9.35 -7.12 -16.82
N TYR A 82 8.53 -8.08 -17.22
CA TYR A 82 8.94 -9.21 -18.04
C TYR A 82 9.31 -8.71 -19.43
N ALA A 83 8.52 -7.82 -20.03
CA ALA A 83 8.81 -7.19 -21.32
C ALA A 83 10.11 -6.35 -21.29
N GLU A 84 10.35 -5.58 -20.23
CA GLU A 84 11.60 -4.84 -20.04
C GLU A 84 12.80 -5.77 -19.91
N MET A 85 12.67 -6.85 -19.13
CA MET A 85 13.77 -7.78 -18.85
C MET A 85 14.07 -8.68 -20.06
N VAL A 86 13.04 -9.27 -20.67
CA VAL A 86 13.15 -10.07 -21.91
C VAL A 86 13.67 -9.19 -23.05
N GLY A 87 13.13 -7.98 -23.23
CA GLY A 87 13.57 -7.07 -24.29
C GLY A 87 15.03 -6.63 -24.13
N HIS A 88 15.46 -6.31 -22.91
CA HIS A 88 16.82 -5.84 -22.64
C HIS A 88 17.85 -6.97 -22.58
N ASP A 89 17.52 -8.09 -21.92
CA ASP A 89 18.47 -9.19 -21.69
C ASP A 89 18.59 -10.12 -22.92
N LEU A 90 17.51 -10.38 -23.67
CA LEU A 90 17.63 -11.14 -24.94
C LEU A 90 18.32 -10.34 -26.04
N ALA A 91 18.24 -9.01 -26.01
CA ALA A 91 18.97 -8.16 -26.95
C ALA A 91 20.50 -8.23 -26.75
N GLN A 92 20.98 -8.60 -25.56
CA GLN A 92 22.42 -8.70 -25.25
C GLN A 92 23.04 -10.06 -25.60
N LEU A 93 22.23 -11.11 -25.75
CA LEU A 93 22.69 -12.47 -26.08
C LEU A 93 23.46 -12.58 -27.41
N PRO A 94 23.02 -11.94 -28.52
CA PRO A 94 23.77 -11.95 -29.78
C PRO A 94 25.16 -11.32 -29.64
N ALA A 95 25.27 -10.20 -28.91
CA ALA A 95 26.53 -9.50 -28.68
C ALA A 95 27.50 -10.34 -27.84
N LEU A 96 27.00 -10.99 -26.78
CA LEU A 96 27.75 -11.96 -25.98
C LEU A 96 28.25 -13.15 -26.83
N ARG A 97 27.41 -13.66 -27.72
CA ARG A 97 27.76 -14.76 -28.62
C ARG A 97 28.84 -14.36 -29.64
N GLN A 98 28.78 -13.11 -30.12
CA GLN A 98 29.80 -12.53 -30.99
C GLN A 98 31.13 -12.37 -30.25
N GLN A 99 31.10 -11.76 -29.06
CA GLN A 99 32.28 -11.56 -28.22
C GLN A 99 32.96 -12.89 -27.86
N ALA A 100 32.19 -13.94 -27.57
CA ALA A 100 32.72 -15.27 -27.31
C ALA A 100 33.37 -15.93 -28.55
N ARG A 101 32.80 -15.71 -29.74
CA ARG A 101 33.39 -16.20 -30.99
C ARG A 101 34.70 -15.47 -31.31
N ASP A 102 34.75 -14.17 -31.07
CA ASP A 102 35.93 -13.35 -31.35
C ASP A 102 37.08 -13.70 -30.39
N THR A 103 36.80 -13.89 -29.09
CA THR A 103 37.82 -14.35 -28.14
C THR A 103 38.31 -15.76 -28.43
N LEU A 104 37.43 -16.68 -28.83
CA LEU A 104 37.84 -18.03 -29.26
C LEU A 104 38.72 -17.98 -30.52
N ARG A 105 38.40 -17.13 -31.50
CA ARG A 105 39.23 -16.92 -32.69
C ARG A 105 40.61 -16.38 -32.35
N VAL A 106 40.70 -15.35 -31.51
CA VAL A 106 41.99 -14.77 -31.10
C VAL A 106 42.84 -15.82 -30.37
N LEU A 107 42.21 -16.69 -29.57
CA LEU A 107 42.89 -17.77 -28.87
C LEU A 107 43.42 -18.84 -29.86
N ASP A 108 42.59 -19.25 -30.81
CA ASP A 108 42.94 -20.25 -31.83
C ASP A 108 44.06 -19.74 -32.76
N GLU A 109 43.99 -18.48 -33.19
CA GLU A 109 45.04 -17.85 -33.99
C GLU A 109 46.37 -17.71 -33.23
N ALA A 110 46.33 -17.42 -31.92
CA ALA A 110 47.52 -17.38 -31.08
C ALA A 110 48.13 -18.78 -30.91
N TYR A 111 47.28 -19.80 -30.73
CA TYR A 111 47.72 -21.18 -30.61
C TYR A 111 48.35 -21.70 -31.90
N GLN A 112 47.72 -21.47 -33.06
CA GLN A 112 48.24 -21.88 -34.36
C GLN A 112 49.57 -21.19 -34.70
N ARG A 113 49.73 -19.90 -34.37
CA ARG A 113 51.00 -19.17 -34.58
C ARG A 113 52.14 -19.72 -33.72
N ASP A 114 51.83 -20.14 -32.49
CA ASP A 114 52.84 -20.64 -31.56
C ASP A 114 53.16 -22.13 -31.79
N GLU A 115 52.18 -22.93 -32.22
CA GLU A 115 52.37 -24.35 -32.59
C GLU A 115 53.31 -24.50 -33.80
N GLN A 116 53.18 -23.65 -34.81
CA GLN A 116 54.09 -23.62 -35.96
C GLN A 116 55.54 -23.32 -35.57
N ARG A 117 55.77 -22.54 -34.50
CA ARG A 117 57.11 -22.22 -33.98
C ARG A 117 57.72 -23.33 -33.13
N LEU A 118 56.91 -24.19 -32.51
CA LEU A 118 57.41 -25.33 -31.72
C LEU A 118 57.79 -26.54 -32.57
N ILE A 119 57.16 -26.71 -33.75
CA ILE A 119 57.38 -27.87 -34.62
C ILE A 119 58.59 -27.67 -35.54
N GLN A 120 58.99 -26.42 -35.84
CA GLN A 120 60.19 -26.17 -36.64
C GLN A 120 61.45 -26.53 -35.86
N GLU A 121 62.26 -27.40 -36.45
CA GLU A 121 63.56 -27.79 -35.90
C GLU A 121 64.43 -26.54 -35.75
N PRO A 122 64.94 -26.25 -34.54
CA PRO A 122 65.59 -24.97 -34.32
C PRO A 122 66.89 -24.89 -35.13
N GLU A 123 67.13 -23.76 -35.80
CA GLU A 123 68.25 -23.57 -36.76
C GLU A 123 69.64 -23.92 -36.19
N TRP A 124 69.81 -23.94 -34.86
CA TRP A 124 71.07 -24.33 -34.22
C TRP A 124 71.35 -25.85 -34.30
N VAL A 125 70.32 -26.68 -34.43
CA VAL A 125 70.43 -28.14 -34.59
C VAL A 125 71.06 -28.45 -35.95
N GLU A 126 70.57 -27.80 -37.01
CA GLU A 126 71.11 -27.94 -38.37
C GLU A 126 72.57 -27.45 -38.46
N ARG A 127 72.91 -26.37 -37.75
CA ARG A 127 74.28 -25.85 -37.65
C ARG A 127 75.21 -26.79 -36.86
N LEU A 128 74.71 -27.44 -35.81
CA LEU A 128 75.48 -28.47 -35.07
C LEU A 128 75.71 -29.71 -35.92
N GLU A 129 74.71 -30.16 -36.68
CA GLU A 129 74.90 -31.26 -37.64
C GLU A 129 75.94 -30.93 -38.72
N ALA A 130 75.94 -29.70 -39.24
CA ALA A 130 76.93 -29.26 -40.21
C ALA A 130 78.36 -29.24 -39.64
N LEU A 131 78.51 -28.83 -38.37
CA LEU A 131 79.79 -28.84 -37.65
C LEU A 131 80.27 -30.26 -37.31
N ALA A 132 79.36 -31.16 -36.94
CA ALA A 132 79.68 -32.55 -36.59
C ALA A 132 80.14 -33.39 -37.80
N ARG A 133 79.84 -32.98 -39.03
CA ARG A 133 80.24 -33.67 -40.27
C ARG A 133 81.65 -33.26 -40.79
N GLY A 134 82.35 -32.34 -40.13
CA GLY A 134 83.71 -31.90 -40.52
C GLY A 134 84.81 -32.91 -40.15
N PRO A 135 85.88 -33.08 -40.98
CA PRO A 135 86.91 -34.08 -40.75
C PRO A 135 87.86 -33.72 -39.58
N ALA A 136 88.11 -34.68 -38.68
CA ALA A 136 89.12 -34.57 -37.62
C ALA A 136 90.45 -35.19 -38.07
N SER A 137 91.53 -34.40 -38.15
CA SER A 137 92.89 -34.86 -38.48
C SER A 137 93.83 -34.58 -37.32
N ASP A 138 94.74 -35.49 -36.95
CA ASP A 138 95.52 -35.46 -35.69
C ASP A 138 96.83 -34.63 -35.75
N THR A 139 96.74 -33.37 -36.19
CA THR A 139 97.90 -32.44 -36.31
C THR A 139 97.89 -31.37 -35.22
N PRO A 140 99.01 -30.70 -34.85
CA PRO A 140 99.01 -29.62 -33.85
C PRO A 140 98.09 -28.42 -34.22
N GLU A 141 97.78 -28.24 -35.51
CA GLU A 141 96.78 -27.30 -36.01
C GLU A 141 95.34 -27.75 -35.68
N SER A 142 95.09 -29.05 -35.61
CA SER A 142 93.80 -29.61 -35.17
C SER A 142 93.46 -29.31 -33.72
N ARG A 143 94.45 -29.15 -32.85
CA ARG A 143 94.21 -28.81 -31.44
C ARG A 143 93.64 -27.40 -31.29
N ARG A 144 94.06 -26.47 -32.15
CA ARG A 144 93.45 -25.13 -32.26
C ARG A 144 92.07 -25.21 -32.92
N LEU A 145 91.91 -26.06 -33.92
CA LEU A 145 90.62 -26.30 -34.57
C LEU A 145 89.59 -26.88 -33.59
N VAL A 146 89.99 -27.80 -32.72
CA VAL A 146 89.15 -28.38 -31.66
C VAL A 146 88.76 -27.33 -30.63
N GLN A 147 89.67 -26.44 -30.22
CA GLN A 147 89.34 -25.31 -29.35
C GLN A 147 88.37 -24.32 -30.02
N ASP A 148 88.58 -23.98 -31.30
CA ASP A 148 87.66 -23.11 -32.05
C ASP A 148 86.29 -23.78 -32.27
N MET A 149 86.25 -25.10 -32.46
CA MET A 149 85.01 -25.88 -32.54
C MET A 149 84.29 -25.92 -31.19
N GLU A 150 85.01 -26.12 -30.09
CA GLU A 150 84.46 -26.11 -28.73
C GLU A 150 83.87 -24.73 -28.41
N ASP A 151 84.58 -23.64 -28.71
CA ASP A 151 84.10 -22.27 -28.56
C ASP A 151 82.88 -21.98 -29.47
N THR A 152 82.84 -22.56 -30.67
CA THR A 152 81.73 -22.39 -31.61
C THR A 152 80.49 -23.18 -31.15
N ILE A 153 80.66 -24.41 -30.68
CA ILE A 153 79.60 -25.22 -30.09
C ILE A 153 79.03 -24.54 -28.85
N LEU A 154 79.88 -24.01 -27.96
CA LEU A 154 79.45 -23.25 -26.80
C LEU A 154 78.68 -21.98 -27.19
N ARG A 155 79.10 -21.27 -28.24
CA ARG A 155 78.36 -20.11 -28.78
C ARG A 155 76.99 -20.50 -29.30
N ILE A 156 76.90 -21.58 -30.06
CA ILE A 156 75.65 -22.09 -30.65
C ILE A 156 74.71 -22.60 -29.57
N ALA A 157 75.22 -23.29 -28.55
CA ALA A 157 74.42 -23.73 -27.39
C ALA A 157 73.89 -22.52 -26.59
N ARG A 158 74.70 -21.47 -26.42
CA ARG A 158 74.27 -20.24 -25.74
C ARG A 158 73.18 -19.50 -26.51
N SER A 159 73.35 -19.34 -27.82
CA SER A 159 72.34 -18.70 -28.66
C SER A 159 71.05 -19.52 -28.76
N GLY A 160 71.15 -20.86 -28.82
CA GLY A 160 69.99 -21.77 -28.78
C GLY A 160 69.19 -21.66 -27.49
N LEU A 161 69.86 -21.60 -26.33
CA LEU A 161 69.21 -21.39 -25.03
C LEU A 161 68.56 -20.00 -24.92
N GLU A 162 69.14 -18.97 -25.51
CA GLU A 162 68.56 -17.62 -25.57
C GLU A 162 67.31 -17.58 -26.47
N GLU A 163 67.35 -18.22 -27.64
CA GLU A 163 66.21 -18.35 -28.55
C GLU A 163 65.06 -19.12 -27.88
N GLN A 164 65.36 -20.22 -27.19
CA GLN A 164 64.38 -21.02 -26.46
C GLN A 164 63.79 -20.27 -25.26
N ARG A 165 64.59 -19.45 -24.56
CA ARG A 165 64.06 -18.55 -23.52
C ARG A 165 63.14 -17.50 -24.11
N ARG A 166 63.47 -16.93 -25.28
CA ARG A 166 62.62 -15.94 -25.97
C ARG A 166 61.30 -16.56 -26.43
N SER A 167 61.31 -17.77 -26.99
CA SER A 167 60.08 -18.46 -27.40
C SER A 167 59.21 -18.84 -26.19
N ALA A 168 59.79 -19.38 -25.12
CA ALA A 168 59.06 -19.72 -23.89
C ALA A 168 58.43 -18.48 -23.21
N SER A 169 59.15 -17.35 -23.20
CA SER A 169 58.62 -16.09 -22.66
C SER A 169 57.54 -15.46 -23.55
N ALA A 170 57.64 -15.60 -24.87
CA ALA A 170 56.60 -15.16 -25.81
C ALA A 170 55.29 -15.95 -25.60
N LEU A 171 55.36 -17.27 -25.44
CA LEU A 171 54.22 -18.13 -25.11
C LEU A 171 53.58 -17.78 -23.77
N LEU A 172 54.38 -17.57 -22.74
CA LEU A 172 53.89 -17.13 -21.43
C LEU A 172 53.21 -15.76 -21.51
N ALA A 173 53.74 -14.83 -22.31
CA ALA A 173 53.14 -13.52 -22.53
C ALA A 173 51.83 -13.61 -23.33
N ALA A 174 51.77 -14.45 -24.36
CA ALA A 174 50.56 -14.71 -25.14
C ALA A 174 49.45 -15.31 -24.28
N ARG A 175 49.78 -16.33 -23.47
CA ARG A 175 48.85 -16.93 -22.50
C ARG A 175 48.33 -15.91 -21.49
N ARG A 176 49.20 -15.05 -20.95
CA ARG A 176 48.78 -13.98 -20.01
C ARG A 176 47.87 -12.94 -20.66
N ARG A 177 48.08 -12.60 -21.93
CA ARG A 177 47.20 -11.67 -22.67
C ARG A 177 45.82 -12.26 -22.92
N ALA A 178 45.73 -13.55 -23.17
CA ALA A 178 44.46 -14.26 -23.36
C ALA A 178 43.64 -14.46 -22.06
N ASP A 179 44.32 -14.47 -20.92
CA ASP A 179 43.73 -14.74 -19.62
C ASP A 179 42.71 -13.66 -19.17
N SER A 180 42.95 -12.40 -19.54
CA SER A 180 42.06 -11.28 -19.23
C SER A 180 40.70 -11.35 -19.97
N PRO A 181 40.66 -11.46 -21.31
CA PRO A 181 39.40 -11.57 -22.05
C PRO A 181 38.63 -12.86 -21.72
N LEU A 182 39.31 -13.96 -21.39
CA LEU A 182 38.67 -15.18 -20.88
C LEU A 182 37.95 -14.93 -19.55
N ARG A 183 38.61 -14.26 -18.60
CA ARG A 183 37.99 -13.88 -17.32
C ARG A 183 36.79 -12.96 -17.51
N GLU A 184 36.88 -11.99 -18.41
CA GLU A 184 35.75 -11.10 -18.72
C GLU A 184 34.57 -11.87 -19.32
N MET A 185 34.83 -12.85 -20.19
CA MET A 185 33.80 -13.68 -20.80
C MET A 185 33.11 -14.60 -19.78
N VAL A 186 33.89 -15.24 -18.90
CA VAL A 186 33.37 -16.05 -17.78
C VAL A 186 32.51 -15.18 -16.86
N GLY A 187 33.00 -14.01 -16.47
CA GLY A 187 32.24 -13.08 -15.62
C GLY A 187 30.99 -12.52 -16.30
N SER A 188 30.94 -12.47 -17.63
CA SER A 188 29.74 -12.09 -18.39
C SER A 188 28.71 -13.23 -18.44
N LEU A 189 29.17 -14.48 -18.62
CA LEU A 189 28.33 -15.68 -18.57
C LEU A 189 27.72 -15.91 -17.18
N GLU A 190 28.49 -15.74 -16.12
CA GLU A 190 28.00 -15.83 -14.74
C GLU A 190 26.89 -14.79 -14.48
N ARG A 191 27.06 -13.55 -14.97
CA ARG A 191 26.02 -12.51 -14.88
C ARG A 191 24.74 -12.90 -15.61
N VAL A 192 24.83 -13.52 -16.79
CA VAL A 192 23.66 -14.00 -17.53
C VAL A 192 22.98 -15.14 -16.79
N GLN A 193 23.73 -16.10 -16.25
CA GLN A 193 23.20 -17.20 -15.45
C GLN A 193 22.47 -16.69 -14.20
N GLU A 194 23.03 -15.71 -13.51
CA GLU A 194 22.42 -15.14 -12.32
C GLU A 194 21.14 -14.34 -12.64
N ARG A 195 21.08 -13.68 -13.80
CA ARG A 195 19.87 -13.01 -14.30
C ARG A 195 18.78 -14.04 -14.65
N LEU A 196 19.11 -15.13 -15.33
CA LEU A 196 18.18 -16.22 -15.63
C LEU A 196 17.62 -16.88 -14.35
N ALA A 197 18.48 -17.12 -13.36
CA ALA A 197 18.04 -17.67 -12.08
C ALA A 197 17.11 -16.71 -11.31
N ARG A 198 17.27 -15.38 -11.45
CA ARG A 198 16.31 -14.41 -10.90
C ARG A 198 14.98 -14.46 -11.63
N LEU A 199 14.99 -14.63 -12.96
CA LEU A 199 13.80 -14.76 -13.78
C LEU A 199 12.96 -15.97 -13.36
N GLU A 200 13.61 -17.13 -13.20
CA GLU A 200 12.95 -18.37 -12.76
C GLU A 200 12.30 -18.23 -11.38
N ARG A 201 13.04 -17.69 -10.39
CA ARG A 201 12.49 -17.43 -9.04
C ARG A 201 11.33 -16.43 -9.05
N GLN A 202 11.31 -15.49 -9.99
CA GLN A 202 10.22 -14.54 -10.15
C GLN A 202 8.99 -15.21 -10.77
N GLY A 203 9.18 -16.08 -11.78
CA GLY A 203 8.13 -16.92 -12.35
C GLY A 203 7.47 -17.81 -11.29
N GLU A 204 8.25 -18.50 -10.46
CA GLU A 204 7.71 -19.32 -9.36
C GLU A 204 6.94 -18.51 -8.31
N ARG A 205 7.34 -17.26 -8.04
CA ARG A 205 6.61 -16.38 -7.12
C ARG A 205 5.28 -15.94 -7.72
N LEU A 206 5.24 -15.77 -9.04
CA LEU A 206 4.03 -15.45 -9.78
C LEU A 206 3.07 -16.64 -9.82
N ASP A 207 3.53 -17.83 -10.15
CA ASP A 207 2.70 -19.04 -10.10
C ASP A 207 2.11 -19.25 -8.71
N ARG A 208 2.88 -19.00 -7.65
CA ARG A 208 2.36 -19.01 -6.27
C ARG A 208 1.38 -17.89 -5.96
N ALA A 209 1.47 -16.74 -6.63
CA ALA A 209 0.51 -15.65 -6.49
C ALA A 209 -0.79 -15.95 -7.24
N LEU A 210 -0.69 -16.47 -8.47
CA LEU A 210 -1.81 -16.90 -9.30
C LEU A 210 -2.54 -18.10 -8.68
N GLY A 211 -1.82 -19.12 -8.24
CA GLY A 211 -2.41 -20.27 -7.54
C GLY A 211 -3.11 -19.87 -6.24
N ARG A 212 -2.58 -18.89 -5.50
CA ARG A 212 -3.30 -18.31 -4.36
C ARG A 212 -4.58 -17.59 -4.76
N CYS A 213 -4.66 -17.03 -5.96
CA CYS A 213 -5.86 -16.37 -6.47
C CYS A 213 -6.89 -17.38 -7.00
N GLU A 214 -6.46 -18.46 -7.65
CA GLU A 214 -7.36 -19.55 -8.08
C GLU A 214 -7.94 -20.31 -6.87
N GLU A 215 -7.17 -20.47 -5.79
CA GLU A 215 -7.67 -21.03 -4.53
C GLU A 215 -8.61 -20.08 -3.75
N VAL A 216 -8.78 -18.82 -4.17
CA VAL A 216 -9.68 -17.83 -3.53
C VAL A 216 -11.15 -18.03 -3.89
N ASP A 217 -11.48 -18.93 -4.82
CA ASP A 217 -12.85 -19.25 -5.26
C ASP A 217 -13.73 -20.00 -4.22
N ARG A 218 -13.37 -19.94 -2.92
CA ARG A 218 -14.18 -20.42 -1.79
C ARG A 218 -14.66 -19.25 -0.91
N PRO A 219 -15.87 -18.69 -1.18
CA PRO A 219 -16.32 -17.42 -0.59
C PRO A 219 -16.63 -17.47 0.93
N VAL A 220 -16.68 -18.65 1.56
CA VAL A 220 -17.29 -18.81 2.89
C VAL A 220 -16.29 -18.79 4.06
N ARG A 221 -14.99 -19.07 3.86
CA ARG A 221 -14.02 -19.26 4.97
C ARG A 221 -13.05 -18.10 5.24
N ARG A 222 -13.02 -17.04 4.42
CA ARG A 222 -12.02 -15.96 4.53
C ARG A 222 -12.58 -14.55 4.79
N ALA A 223 -13.87 -14.39 5.05
CA ALA A 223 -14.42 -13.07 5.43
C ALA A 223 -13.82 -12.52 6.75
N LEU A 224 -13.47 -13.40 7.70
CA LEU A 224 -12.87 -13.02 8.99
C LEU A 224 -11.52 -12.27 8.87
N PRO A 225 -10.51 -12.74 8.10
CA PRO A 225 -9.26 -12.00 7.93
C PRO A 225 -9.44 -10.70 7.14
N ALA A 226 -10.37 -10.63 6.19
CA ALA A 226 -10.61 -9.41 5.40
C ALA A 226 -11.20 -8.27 6.24
N HIS A 227 -12.17 -8.55 7.12
CA HIS A 227 -12.73 -7.54 8.02
C HIS A 227 -11.73 -7.08 9.09
N ALA A 228 -10.89 -7.98 9.61
CA ALA A 228 -9.83 -7.62 10.55
C ALA A 228 -8.77 -6.72 9.89
N GLN A 229 -8.35 -7.04 8.67
CA GLN A 229 -7.41 -6.20 7.91
C GLN A 229 -8.02 -4.84 7.56
N ALA A 230 -9.29 -4.80 7.14
CA ALA A 230 -10.00 -3.55 6.89
C ALA A 230 -10.14 -2.72 8.19
N ALA A 231 -10.39 -3.34 9.34
CA ALA A 231 -10.44 -2.65 10.63
C ALA A 231 -9.10 -2.02 11.01
N THR A 232 -7.98 -2.73 10.81
CA THR A 232 -6.64 -2.16 11.03
C THR A 232 -6.35 -1.02 10.06
N GLN A 233 -6.69 -1.16 8.78
CA GLN A 233 -6.53 -0.09 7.79
C GLN A 233 -7.38 1.15 8.12
N TRP A 234 -8.61 0.94 8.60
CA TRP A 234 -9.48 2.02 9.08
C TRP A 234 -8.88 2.74 10.28
N LEU A 235 -8.38 1.98 11.28
CA LEU A 235 -7.77 2.54 12.48
C LEU A 235 -6.52 3.36 12.14
N MET A 236 -5.66 2.84 11.25
CA MET A 236 -4.47 3.54 10.80
C MET A 236 -4.81 4.80 9.98
N GLY A 237 -5.81 4.72 9.10
CA GLY A 237 -6.32 5.88 8.36
C GLY A 237 -6.91 6.96 9.28
N ALA A 238 -7.73 6.56 10.25
CA ALA A 238 -8.33 7.46 11.22
C ALA A 238 -7.28 8.12 12.13
N ALA A 239 -6.30 7.34 12.62
CA ALA A 239 -5.19 7.87 13.41
C ALA A 239 -4.33 8.85 12.59
N GLY A 240 -4.03 8.52 11.33
CA GLY A 240 -3.30 9.41 10.42
C GLY A 240 -4.04 10.72 10.16
N LEU A 241 -5.36 10.68 9.96
CA LEU A 241 -6.20 11.87 9.80
C LEU A 241 -6.30 12.71 11.08
N ALA A 242 -6.43 12.07 12.24
CA ALA A 242 -6.42 12.76 13.53
C ALA A 242 -5.08 13.47 13.78
N LEU A 243 -3.98 12.82 13.43
CA LEU A 243 -2.64 13.40 13.53
C LEU A 243 -2.44 14.55 12.54
N ALA A 244 -2.98 14.44 11.32
CA ALA A 244 -2.98 15.54 10.36
C ALA A 244 -3.80 16.74 10.86
N ALA A 245 -4.99 16.52 11.41
CA ALA A 245 -5.80 17.59 12.01
C ALA A 245 -5.07 18.26 13.18
N LEU A 246 -4.43 17.47 14.04
CA LEU A 246 -3.59 17.99 15.12
C LEU A 246 -2.42 18.81 14.58
N ALA A 247 -1.76 18.36 13.51
CA ALA A 247 -0.69 19.10 12.86
C ALA A 247 -1.17 20.47 12.32
N VAL A 248 -2.38 20.56 11.76
CA VAL A 248 -2.98 21.85 11.34
C VAL A 248 -3.19 22.77 12.54
N VAL A 249 -3.78 22.25 13.62
CA VAL A 249 -4.05 23.04 14.83
C VAL A 249 -2.76 23.57 15.46
N ILE A 250 -1.74 22.70 15.58
CA ILE A 250 -0.41 23.09 16.08
C ILE A 250 0.20 24.14 15.14
N HIS A 251 0.09 23.96 13.82
CA HIS A 251 0.62 24.92 12.85
C HIS A 251 -0.02 26.31 13.02
N GLN A 252 -1.35 26.36 13.13
CA GLN A 252 -2.07 27.62 13.31
C GLN A 252 -1.67 28.33 14.61
N HIS A 253 -1.57 27.59 15.73
CA HIS A 253 -1.22 28.19 17.02
C HIS A 253 0.24 28.64 17.08
N VAL A 254 1.16 27.87 16.49
CA VAL A 254 2.60 28.15 16.59
C VAL A 254 3.04 29.21 15.57
N PHE A 255 2.58 29.13 14.32
CA PHE A 255 3.05 30.01 13.25
C PHE A 255 2.09 31.17 12.93
N GLY A 256 0.87 31.16 13.48
CA GLY A 256 -0.10 32.25 13.35
C GLY A 256 0.47 33.62 13.74
N PRO A 257 1.11 33.77 14.92
CA PRO A 257 1.73 35.04 15.31
C PRO A 257 2.83 35.49 14.35
N ALA A 258 3.63 34.55 13.83
CA ALA A 258 4.68 34.86 12.86
C ALA A 258 4.14 35.39 11.54
N LEU A 259 3.07 34.78 11.04
CA LEU A 259 2.44 35.22 9.80
C LEU A 259 1.61 36.48 9.97
N ALA A 260 1.02 36.72 11.14
CA ALA A 260 0.38 37.99 11.47
C ALA A 260 1.38 39.16 11.47
N GLY A 261 2.63 38.92 11.90
CA GLY A 261 3.70 39.91 11.81
C GLY A 261 4.16 40.20 10.37
N MET A 262 4.19 39.18 9.49
CA MET A 262 4.61 39.32 8.09
C MET A 262 3.50 39.84 7.17
N PHE A 263 2.25 39.51 7.50
CA PHE A 263 1.04 39.89 6.77
C PHE A 263 0.04 40.46 7.79
N PRO A 264 0.16 41.77 8.12
CA PRO A 264 -0.77 42.42 9.02
C PRO A 264 -2.19 42.30 8.48
N GLU A 265 -3.16 42.10 9.36
CA GLU A 265 -4.56 42.12 8.94
C GLU A 265 -4.90 43.48 8.30
N PRO A 266 -5.67 43.49 7.21
CA PRO A 266 -6.10 44.72 6.59
C PRO A 266 -6.93 45.50 7.63
N SER A 267 -6.36 46.60 8.14
CA SER A 267 -7.16 47.60 8.83
C SER A 267 -8.25 48.08 7.89
N ASP A 268 -9.39 48.57 8.42
CA ASP A 268 -10.61 49.06 7.73
C ASP A 268 -10.39 50.05 6.56
N THR A 269 -9.16 50.38 6.22
CA THR A 269 -8.71 51.18 5.09
C THR A 269 -8.57 50.34 3.81
N GLY A 270 -9.71 50.01 3.19
CA GLY A 270 -9.89 50.00 1.73
C GLY A 270 -9.05 49.09 0.83
N MET A 271 -8.18 48.22 1.35
CA MET A 271 -7.41 47.26 0.54
C MET A 271 -8.06 45.88 0.59
N LEU A 272 -9.21 45.76 -0.08
CA LEU A 272 -10.07 44.57 -0.20
C LEU A 272 -9.41 43.29 -0.78
N LEU A 273 -8.10 43.30 -1.05
CA LEU A 273 -7.38 42.23 -1.74
C LEU A 273 -6.14 41.71 -0.99
N ALA A 274 -5.83 42.22 0.21
CA ALA A 274 -4.75 41.63 1.01
C ALA A 274 -5.31 40.43 1.82
N PRO A 275 -4.97 39.18 1.47
CA PRO A 275 -5.38 38.03 2.28
C PRO A 275 -4.74 38.14 3.66
N GLY A 276 -5.57 38.08 4.71
CA GLY A 276 -5.09 38.05 6.10
C GLY A 276 -4.16 36.86 6.37
N SER A 277 -3.44 36.90 7.49
CA SER A 277 -2.46 35.89 7.90
C SER A 277 -3.04 34.46 7.92
N GLU A 278 -4.31 34.29 8.33
CA GLU A 278 -5.01 33.00 8.31
C GLU A 278 -5.22 32.45 6.90
N TRP A 279 -5.54 33.31 5.93
CA TRP A 279 -5.73 32.89 4.54
C TRP A 279 -4.41 32.42 3.91
N MET A 280 -3.31 33.09 4.24
CA MET A 280 -1.98 32.68 3.79
C MET A 280 -1.59 31.31 4.36
N LEU A 281 -1.89 31.06 5.64
CA LEU A 281 -1.74 29.75 6.29
C LEU A 281 -2.50 28.66 5.54
N TYR A 282 -3.80 28.86 5.30
CA TYR A 282 -4.63 27.87 4.61
C TYR A 282 -4.20 27.67 3.16
N LEU A 283 -3.76 28.73 2.47
CA LEU A 283 -3.23 28.63 1.12
C LEU A 283 -1.95 27.78 1.08
N LEU A 284 -0.99 28.09 1.95
CA LEU A 284 0.29 27.39 2.03
C LEU A 284 0.09 25.90 2.32
N LEU A 285 -0.76 25.60 3.30
CA LEU A 285 -1.09 24.25 3.70
C LEU A 285 -1.93 23.51 2.65
N GLY A 286 -2.88 24.21 2.03
CA GLY A 286 -3.70 23.70 0.93
C GLY A 286 -2.84 23.30 -0.27
N ILE A 287 -1.83 24.11 -0.61
CA ILE A 287 -0.85 23.77 -1.65
C ILE A 287 -0.06 22.51 -1.28
N ALA A 288 0.34 22.34 -0.01
CA ALA A 288 1.01 21.12 0.44
C ALA A 288 0.12 19.88 0.29
N VAL A 289 -1.16 19.97 0.68
CA VAL A 289 -2.14 18.87 0.52
C VAL A 289 -2.38 18.56 -0.95
N LEU A 290 -2.55 19.59 -1.80
CA LEU A 290 -2.74 19.43 -3.24
C LEU A 290 -1.52 18.79 -3.91
N ALA A 291 -0.31 19.24 -3.58
CA ALA A 291 0.92 18.66 -4.08
C ALA A 291 1.08 17.20 -3.62
N GLY A 292 0.72 16.91 -2.37
CA GLY A 292 0.61 15.55 -1.85
C GLY A 292 -0.39 14.70 -2.63
N TRP A 293 -1.53 15.26 -3.02
CA TRP A 293 -2.57 14.56 -3.78
C TRP A 293 -2.09 14.18 -5.18
N ILE A 294 -1.45 15.12 -5.89
CA ILE A 294 -0.85 14.86 -7.20
C ILE A 294 0.26 13.80 -7.08
N LEU A 295 1.07 13.85 -6.01
CA LEU A 295 2.10 12.85 -5.77
C LEU A 295 1.51 11.46 -5.48
N ALA A 296 0.41 11.39 -4.73
CA ALA A 296 -0.32 10.15 -4.47
C ALA A 296 -0.91 9.57 -5.77
N GLU A 297 -1.36 10.43 -6.68
CA GLU A 297 -1.87 10.02 -7.99
C GLU A 297 -0.77 9.46 -8.89
N THR A 298 0.38 10.15 -8.98
CA THR A 298 1.52 9.68 -9.82
C THR A 298 2.07 8.33 -9.36
N ARG A 299 1.88 7.97 -8.08
CA ARG A 299 2.22 6.66 -7.52
C ARG A 299 1.11 5.62 -7.61
N GLY A 300 -0.05 5.97 -8.17
CA GLY A 300 -1.20 5.09 -8.31
C GLY A 300 -1.89 4.74 -6.98
N VAL A 301 -1.65 5.52 -5.93
CA VAL A 301 -2.32 5.37 -4.63
C VAL A 301 -3.74 5.93 -4.70
N THR A 302 -3.91 7.07 -5.37
CA THR A 302 -5.20 7.63 -5.78
C THR A 302 -5.37 7.38 -7.29
N ARG A 303 -6.61 7.14 -7.74
CA ARG A 303 -6.99 6.96 -9.16
C ARG A 303 -8.09 7.96 -9.54
N VAL A 304 -7.86 9.24 -9.27
CA VAL A 304 -8.84 10.32 -9.51
C VAL A 304 -8.67 10.92 -10.90
N LEU A 305 -7.45 10.92 -11.43
CA LEU A 305 -7.16 11.37 -12.80
C LEU A 305 -7.39 10.22 -13.80
N PRO A 306 -7.83 10.54 -15.03
CA PRO A 306 -8.10 9.53 -16.03
C PRO A 306 -6.84 8.71 -16.32
N GLN A 307 -6.96 7.38 -16.21
CA GLN A 307 -5.90 6.39 -16.42
C GLN A 307 -5.13 6.59 -17.73
N ALA A 308 -5.81 7.08 -18.78
CA ALA A 308 -5.21 7.43 -20.07
C ALA A 308 -4.03 8.42 -19.99
N LEU A 309 -4.00 9.31 -18.98
CA LEU A 309 -2.91 10.28 -18.80
C LEU A 309 -1.71 9.70 -18.01
N MET A 310 -1.95 8.66 -17.21
CA MET A 310 -1.00 8.08 -16.26
C MET A 310 -0.38 6.76 -16.74
N GLU A 311 -1.07 6.00 -17.60
CA GLU A 311 -0.62 4.69 -18.09
C GLU A 311 0.33 4.76 -19.29
N GLY A 312 0.34 5.88 -20.01
CA GLY A 312 1.37 6.14 -21.01
C GLY A 312 2.72 6.33 -20.31
N GLY A 313 3.65 5.38 -20.47
CA GLY A 313 5.00 5.38 -19.89
C GLY A 313 5.93 6.54 -20.29
N GLY A 314 5.37 7.67 -20.71
CA GLY A 314 6.05 8.90 -21.08
C GLY A 314 6.62 9.69 -19.91
N TRP A 315 7.11 10.88 -20.22
CA TRP A 315 7.77 11.80 -19.28
C TRP A 315 6.78 12.54 -18.36
N ALA A 316 5.50 12.62 -18.74
CA ALA A 316 4.47 13.38 -18.04
C ALA A 316 4.25 12.98 -16.55
N PRO A 317 4.04 11.69 -16.17
CA PRO A 317 3.87 11.32 -14.76
C PRO A 317 5.13 11.60 -13.91
N ARG A 318 6.31 11.43 -14.51
CA ARG A 318 7.59 11.75 -13.84
C ARG A 318 7.77 13.26 -13.64
N ALA A 319 7.39 14.07 -14.64
CA ALA A 319 7.44 15.52 -14.55
C ALA A 319 6.45 16.08 -13.53
N LEU A 320 5.22 15.54 -13.48
CA LEU A 320 4.24 15.88 -12.45
C LEU A 320 4.74 15.53 -11.05
N ALA A 321 5.30 14.33 -10.86
CA ALA A 321 5.88 13.94 -9.58
C ALA A 321 7.04 14.85 -9.18
N ALA A 322 7.94 15.19 -10.11
CA ALA A 322 9.05 16.10 -9.88
C ALA A 322 8.57 17.52 -9.53
N LEU A 323 7.55 18.02 -10.23
CA LEU A 323 6.92 19.31 -9.95
C LEU A 323 6.29 19.33 -8.56
N SER A 324 5.51 18.31 -8.20
CA SER A 324 4.92 18.19 -6.86
C SER A 324 5.98 18.12 -5.76
N ILE A 325 7.07 17.39 -5.97
CA ILE A 325 8.19 17.35 -5.03
C ILE A 325 8.86 18.73 -4.91
N ALA A 326 9.08 19.43 -6.03
CA ALA A 326 9.66 20.77 -6.03
C ALA A 326 8.76 21.77 -5.28
N VAL A 327 7.44 21.73 -5.51
CA VAL A 327 6.47 22.56 -4.79
C VAL A 327 6.46 22.23 -3.30
N LEU A 328 6.51 20.95 -2.92
CA LEU A 328 6.57 20.55 -1.52
C LEU A 328 7.86 21.02 -0.83
N ILE A 329 9.00 20.94 -1.50
CA ILE A 329 10.28 21.46 -1.00
C ILE A 329 10.19 22.97 -0.79
N LEU A 330 9.60 23.69 -1.75
CA LEU A 330 9.41 25.14 -1.64
C LEU A 330 8.49 25.50 -0.46
N VAL A 331 7.34 24.85 -0.36
CA VAL A 331 6.37 25.08 0.72
C VAL A 331 6.98 24.75 2.08
N ALA A 332 7.63 23.59 2.21
CA ALA A 332 8.28 23.18 3.44
C ALA A 332 9.44 24.11 3.81
N GLY A 333 10.18 24.62 2.82
CA GLY A 333 11.23 25.61 3.02
C GLY A 333 10.69 26.95 3.53
N VAL A 334 9.60 27.44 2.94
CA VAL A 334 8.91 28.67 3.39
C VAL A 334 8.40 28.47 4.82
N SER A 335 7.72 27.37 5.13
CA SER A 335 7.24 27.07 6.47
C SER A 335 8.37 26.92 7.50
N ALA A 336 9.50 26.30 7.12
CA ALA A 336 10.69 26.19 7.98
C ALA A 336 11.29 27.57 8.28
N LEU A 337 11.34 28.47 7.28
CA LEU A 337 11.81 29.84 7.46
C LEU A 337 10.87 30.64 8.38
N THR A 338 9.56 30.50 8.21
CA THR A 338 8.57 31.10 9.12
C THR A 338 8.78 30.60 10.56
N GLY A 339 9.07 29.31 10.74
CA GLY A 339 9.37 28.75 12.05
C GLY A 339 10.69 29.22 12.65
N PHE A 340 11.71 29.41 11.83
CA PHE A 340 12.97 30.01 12.24
C PHE A 340 12.79 31.47 12.68
N HIS A 341 11.84 32.19 12.09
CA HIS A 341 11.56 33.59 12.41
C HIS A 341 10.69 33.77 13.67
N LEU A 342 10.08 32.71 14.20
CA LEU A 342 9.17 32.77 15.34
C LEU A 342 9.88 33.27 16.61
N ASP A 343 11.06 32.73 16.93
CA ASP A 343 11.83 33.08 18.13
C ASP A 343 12.27 34.56 18.11
N TRP A 344 12.56 35.09 16.91
CA TRP A 344 12.89 36.51 16.74
C TRP A 344 11.73 37.44 17.07
N LEU A 345 10.50 37.05 16.70
CA LEU A 345 9.30 37.83 17.01
C LEU A 345 8.93 37.77 18.49
N VAL A 346 9.09 36.60 19.12
CA VAL A 346 8.89 36.45 20.58
C VAL A 346 9.88 37.35 21.32
N TYR A 347 11.16 37.32 20.93
CA TYR A 347 12.19 38.20 21.50
C TYR A 347 11.83 39.68 21.36
N GLN A 348 11.33 40.12 20.19
CA GLN A 348 10.89 41.51 20.00
C GLN A 348 9.71 41.87 20.91
N HIS A 349 8.75 40.96 21.10
CA HIS A 349 7.58 41.21 21.95
C HIS A 349 7.97 41.33 23.43
N GLU A 350 8.85 40.44 23.91
CA GLU A 350 9.39 40.49 25.27
C GLU A 350 10.22 41.76 25.52
N LEU A 351 11.03 42.17 24.54
CA LEU A 351 11.79 43.42 24.65
C LEU A 351 10.88 44.63 24.76
N VAL A 352 9.81 44.70 23.96
CA VAL A 352 8.83 45.80 24.01
C VAL A 352 8.06 45.79 25.33
N SER A 353 7.64 44.63 25.83
CA SER A 353 6.93 44.55 27.12
C SER A 353 7.82 45.02 28.28
N LEU A 354 9.09 44.60 28.30
CA LEU A 354 10.05 45.03 29.33
C LEU A 354 10.34 46.54 29.28
N LEU A 355 10.43 47.12 28.06
CA LEU A 355 10.59 48.55 27.86
C LEU A 355 9.35 49.35 28.32
N LEU A 356 8.15 48.80 28.13
CA LEU A 356 6.89 49.42 28.57
C LEU A 356 6.68 49.33 30.09
N GLU A 357 7.17 48.27 30.72
CA GLU A 357 7.12 48.07 32.18
C GLU A 357 8.17 48.90 32.93
N GLY A 358 9.09 49.56 32.22
CA GLY A 358 10.08 50.49 32.79
C GLY A 358 11.20 49.78 33.56
N GLU A 359 11.35 48.47 33.37
CA GLU A 359 12.30 47.64 34.10
C GLU A 359 13.64 47.58 33.34
N GLU A 360 14.51 48.58 33.53
CA GLU A 360 15.82 48.68 32.86
C GLU A 360 16.82 47.56 33.23
N ARG A 361 16.45 46.60 34.10
CA ARG A 361 17.37 45.58 34.64
C ARG A 361 17.18 44.16 34.11
N GLY A 362 16.20 43.90 33.26
CA GLY A 362 16.08 42.61 32.58
C GLY A 362 16.36 42.77 31.09
N LEU A 363 17.62 42.58 30.63
CA LEU A 363 17.80 42.24 29.23
C LEU A 363 17.10 40.88 29.01
N PRO A 364 16.18 40.74 28.02
CA PRO A 364 15.58 39.45 27.73
C PRO A 364 16.70 38.44 27.43
N PRO A 365 16.56 37.17 27.86
CA PRO A 365 17.52 36.14 27.53
C PRO A 365 17.71 36.11 26.01
N GLY A 366 18.97 36.13 25.56
CA GLY A 366 19.29 36.18 24.13
C GLY A 366 18.63 35.04 23.34
N ILE A 367 18.54 35.22 22.02
CA ILE A 367 17.90 34.29 21.06
C ILE A 367 18.24 32.84 21.40
N ARG A 368 17.20 32.03 21.62
CA ARG A 368 17.33 30.64 22.05
C ARG A 368 17.45 29.78 20.80
N HIS A 369 18.67 29.69 20.26
CA HIS A 369 18.96 28.95 19.03
C HIS A 369 18.39 27.52 18.98
N ALA A 370 18.27 26.85 20.13
CA ALA A 370 17.62 25.54 20.22
C ALA A 370 16.12 25.59 19.89
N GLU A 371 15.38 26.57 20.40
CA GLU A 371 13.94 26.76 20.13
C GLU A 371 13.71 27.18 18.68
N GLN A 372 14.61 28.00 18.15
CA GLN A 372 14.62 28.39 16.74
C GLN A 372 14.78 27.20 15.79
N LEU A 373 15.67 26.26 16.10
CA LEU A 373 15.85 25.03 15.34
C LEU A 373 14.63 24.11 15.45
N VAL A 374 13.99 24.03 16.62
CA VAL A 374 12.76 23.26 16.82
C VAL A 374 11.60 23.87 16.02
N GLY A 375 11.44 25.19 16.04
CA GLY A 375 10.43 25.90 15.24
C GLY A 375 10.62 25.68 13.74
N ALA A 376 11.87 25.77 13.26
CA ALA A 376 12.19 25.49 11.86
C ALA A 376 11.92 24.02 11.48
N ALA A 377 12.30 23.06 12.33
CA ALA A 377 12.04 21.64 12.11
C ALA A 377 10.53 21.34 12.09
N LEU A 378 9.76 21.93 13.00
CA LEU A 378 8.31 21.77 13.04
C LEU A 378 7.65 22.40 11.79
N GLY A 379 8.13 23.57 11.36
CA GLY A 379 7.70 24.24 10.13
C GLY A 379 7.98 23.40 8.88
N LEU A 380 9.10 22.67 8.84
CA LEU A 380 9.44 21.76 7.76
C LEU A 380 8.55 20.49 7.76
N LEU A 381 8.34 19.90 8.93
CA LEU A 381 7.69 18.60 9.08
C LEU A 381 6.19 18.65 8.83
N ILE A 382 5.51 19.72 9.26
CA ILE A 382 4.05 19.81 9.17
C ILE A 382 3.53 19.75 7.72
N PRO A 383 4.04 20.56 6.75
CA PRO A 383 3.59 20.48 5.36
C PRO A 383 3.88 19.12 4.73
N LEU A 384 5.02 18.50 5.07
CA LEU A 384 5.36 17.16 4.59
C LEU A 384 4.41 16.09 5.14
N LEU A 385 4.03 16.21 6.41
CA LEU A 385 3.07 15.32 7.04
C LEU A 385 1.67 15.49 6.40
N LEU A 386 1.28 16.73 6.09
CA LEU A 386 0.02 16.99 5.41
C LEU A 386 0.00 16.53 3.95
N ALA A 387 1.14 16.51 3.28
CA ALA A 387 1.25 15.90 1.95
C ALA A 387 0.91 14.40 1.94
N LEU A 388 0.94 13.73 3.10
CA LEU A 388 0.57 12.31 3.25
C LEU A 388 -0.94 12.10 3.48
N VAL A 389 -1.71 13.16 3.78
CA VAL A 389 -3.18 13.10 4.00
C VAL A 389 -3.91 12.31 2.92
N PRO A 390 -3.66 12.50 1.61
CA PRO A 390 -4.37 11.76 0.56
C PRO A 390 -4.26 10.24 0.72
N VAL A 391 -3.10 9.74 1.14
CA VAL A 391 -2.87 8.30 1.37
C VAL A 391 -3.75 7.78 2.49
N TRP A 392 -3.83 8.52 3.60
CA TRP A 392 -4.68 8.16 4.75
C TRP A 392 -6.16 8.27 4.42
N VAL A 393 -6.59 9.31 3.68
CA VAL A 393 -7.97 9.50 3.24
C VAL A 393 -8.45 8.33 2.39
N VAL A 394 -7.67 7.90 1.39
CA VAL A 394 -8.05 6.79 0.52
C VAL A 394 -8.16 5.49 1.32
N GLY A 395 -7.17 5.18 2.16
CA GLY A 395 -7.22 4.00 3.03
C GLY A 395 -8.44 4.02 3.95
N PHE A 396 -8.73 5.18 4.54
CA PHE A 396 -9.89 5.38 5.41
C PHE A 396 -11.22 5.21 4.67
N LEU A 397 -11.39 5.79 3.47
CA LEU A 397 -12.62 5.69 2.68
C LEU A 397 -12.88 4.26 2.22
N GLN A 398 -11.84 3.56 1.72
CA GLN A 398 -11.95 2.16 1.30
C GLN A 398 -12.34 1.27 2.48
N ALA A 399 -11.64 1.42 3.61
CA ALA A 399 -11.93 0.64 4.81
C ALA A 399 -13.30 0.97 5.40
N THR A 400 -13.73 2.24 5.37
CA THR A 400 -15.06 2.67 5.81
C THR A 400 -16.15 2.02 4.96
N ARG A 401 -15.99 1.96 3.64
CA ARG A 401 -16.97 1.31 2.76
C ARG A 401 -17.10 -0.19 3.06
N ILE A 402 -15.99 -0.85 3.38
CA ILE A 402 -15.99 -2.28 3.74
C ILE A 402 -16.66 -2.51 5.09
N LEU A 403 -16.28 -1.73 6.11
CA LEU A 403 -16.85 -1.82 7.45
C LEU A 403 -18.32 -1.41 7.47
N ALA A 404 -18.71 -0.35 6.76
CA ALA A 404 -20.09 0.10 6.67
C ALA A 404 -20.99 -0.95 6.01
N GLY A 405 -20.54 -1.60 4.94
CA GLY A 405 -21.28 -2.71 4.31
C GLY A 405 -21.48 -3.88 5.29
N GLY A 406 -20.41 -4.27 6.01
CA GLY A 406 -20.48 -5.29 7.05
C GLY A 406 -21.43 -4.93 8.19
N VAL A 407 -21.27 -3.74 8.78
CA VAL A 407 -22.11 -3.24 9.89
C VAL A 407 -23.57 -3.09 9.47
N LEU A 408 -23.84 -2.57 8.27
CA LEU A 408 -25.19 -2.45 7.75
C LEU A 408 -25.85 -3.83 7.59
N SER A 409 -25.13 -4.80 7.00
CA SER A 409 -25.63 -6.17 6.86
C SER A 409 -25.91 -6.84 8.21
N ALA A 410 -25.03 -6.63 9.20
CA ALA A 410 -25.19 -7.12 10.55
C ALA A 410 -26.38 -6.44 11.26
N GLY A 411 -26.52 -5.13 11.13
CA GLY A 411 -27.62 -4.35 11.68
C GLY A 411 -28.98 -4.78 11.12
N LEU A 412 -29.07 -4.97 9.80
CA LEU A 412 -30.28 -5.53 9.17
C LEU A 412 -30.55 -6.97 9.62
N GLY A 413 -29.50 -7.76 9.86
CA GLY A 413 -29.61 -9.10 10.43
C GLY A 413 -30.22 -9.10 11.84
N VAL A 414 -29.72 -8.22 12.72
CA VAL A 414 -30.26 -8.04 14.08
C VAL A 414 -31.71 -7.55 14.02
N LEU A 415 -32.00 -6.56 13.18
CA LEU A 415 -33.36 -6.04 12.99
C LEU A 415 -34.31 -7.14 12.50
N ALA A 416 -33.88 -7.97 11.54
CA ALA A 416 -34.65 -9.13 11.09
C ALA A 416 -34.90 -10.13 12.22
N GLY A 417 -33.93 -10.32 13.12
CA GLY A 417 -34.07 -11.15 14.32
C GLY A 417 -35.09 -10.59 15.32
N ILE A 418 -35.05 -9.28 15.59
CA ILE A 418 -36.03 -8.60 16.45
C ILE A 418 -37.43 -8.73 15.85
N LEU A 419 -37.56 -8.52 14.53
CA LEU A 419 -38.84 -8.69 13.85
C LEU A 419 -39.33 -10.14 13.83
N TYR A 420 -38.43 -11.12 13.81
CA TYR A 420 -38.81 -12.52 13.96
C TYR A 420 -39.41 -12.78 15.34
N LEU A 421 -38.75 -12.31 16.41
CA LEU A 421 -39.27 -12.39 17.78
C LEU A 421 -40.63 -11.68 17.91
N ALA A 422 -40.76 -10.48 17.34
CA ALA A 422 -42.02 -9.74 17.32
C ALA A 422 -43.12 -10.45 16.52
N ALA A 423 -42.79 -11.10 15.40
CA ALA A 423 -43.75 -11.88 14.60
C ALA A 423 -44.24 -13.12 15.37
N VAL A 424 -43.33 -13.84 16.04
CA VAL A 424 -43.68 -14.97 16.91
C VAL A 424 -44.57 -14.48 18.06
N GLY A 425 -44.19 -13.37 18.70
CA GLY A 425 -44.98 -12.74 19.76
C GLY A 425 -46.38 -12.33 19.30
N ALA A 426 -46.50 -11.67 18.14
CA ALA A 426 -47.80 -11.27 17.57
C ALA A 426 -48.67 -12.48 17.21
N CYS A 427 -48.07 -13.56 16.69
CA CYS A 427 -48.77 -14.82 16.42
C CYS A 427 -49.27 -15.49 17.72
N GLN A 428 -48.47 -15.46 18.78
CA GLN A 428 -48.86 -15.98 20.09
C GLN A 428 -49.96 -15.13 20.72
N LEU A 429 -49.82 -13.80 20.65
CA LEU A 429 -50.81 -12.85 21.14
C LEU A 429 -52.15 -13.02 20.43
N ARG A 430 -52.16 -13.25 19.11
CA ARG A 430 -53.38 -13.58 18.35
C ARG A 430 -54.09 -14.83 18.88
N ARG A 431 -53.36 -15.82 19.40
CA ARG A 431 -53.94 -17.05 19.99
C ARG A 431 -54.39 -16.83 21.43
N LEU A 432 -53.66 -16.03 22.20
CA LEU A 432 -53.92 -15.79 23.62
C LEU A 432 -55.05 -14.79 23.87
N LEU A 433 -55.11 -13.68 23.11
CA LEU A 433 -56.11 -12.61 23.32
C LEU A 433 -57.57 -13.11 23.35
N PRO A 434 -57.99 -13.99 22.42
CA PRO A 434 -59.33 -14.56 22.47
C PRO A 434 -59.54 -15.47 23.68
N ALA A 435 -58.52 -16.25 24.07
CA ALA A 435 -58.59 -17.19 25.18
C ALA A 435 -58.66 -16.48 26.54
N THR A 436 -57.89 -15.41 26.77
CA THR A 436 -57.98 -14.60 28.00
C THR A 436 -59.29 -13.82 28.05
N PHE A 437 -59.75 -13.27 26.93
CA PHE A 437 -61.04 -12.60 26.87
C PHE A 437 -62.20 -13.57 27.17
N GLU A 438 -62.13 -14.81 26.67
CA GLU A 438 -63.09 -15.85 27.03
C GLU A 438 -63.01 -16.22 28.51
N LEU A 439 -61.81 -16.37 29.10
CA LEU A 439 -61.63 -16.69 30.52
C LEU A 439 -62.25 -15.64 31.44
N ILE A 440 -61.99 -14.35 31.20
CA ILE A 440 -62.51 -13.24 32.02
C ILE A 440 -64.05 -13.21 31.98
N ILE A 441 -64.65 -13.53 30.83
CA ILE A 441 -66.11 -13.53 30.65
C ILE A 441 -66.76 -14.83 31.16
N PHE A 442 -66.06 -15.96 31.12
CA PHE A 442 -66.59 -17.25 31.57
C PHE A 442 -66.69 -17.35 33.08
N VAL A 443 -65.76 -16.73 33.84
CA VAL A 443 -65.76 -16.78 35.32
C VAL A 443 -67.09 -16.26 35.92
N PRO A 444 -67.63 -15.08 35.56
CA PRO A 444 -68.94 -14.63 36.04
C PRO A 444 -70.10 -15.51 35.58
N ALA A 445 -70.04 -16.05 34.35
CA ALA A 445 -71.11 -16.87 33.78
C ALA A 445 -71.17 -18.28 34.39
N ALA A 446 -70.01 -18.84 34.78
CA ALA A 446 -69.91 -20.09 35.50
C ALA A 446 -70.41 -19.95 36.94
N ILE A 447 -70.07 -18.85 37.63
CA ILE A 447 -70.60 -18.54 38.96
C ILE A 447 -72.13 -18.40 38.92
N ARG A 448 -72.69 -17.72 37.91
CA ARG A 448 -74.15 -17.63 37.73
C ARG A 448 -74.80 -18.99 37.48
N ARG A 449 -74.22 -19.83 36.62
CA ARG A 449 -74.75 -21.18 36.36
C ARG A 449 -74.66 -22.09 37.59
N TRP A 450 -73.59 -21.97 38.37
CA TRP A 450 -73.41 -22.74 39.59
C TRP A 450 -74.37 -22.31 40.71
N LEU A 451 -74.61 -21.00 40.86
CA LEU A 451 -75.67 -20.49 41.75
C LEU A 451 -77.08 -20.91 41.30
N ALA A 452 -77.36 -20.88 40.00
CA ALA A 452 -78.66 -21.31 39.46
C ALA A 452 -78.88 -22.82 39.64
N ALA A 453 -77.85 -23.65 39.44
CA ALA A 453 -77.90 -25.09 39.68
C ALA A 453 -78.15 -25.43 41.16
N ARG A 454 -77.54 -24.67 42.10
CA ARG A 454 -77.84 -24.81 43.53
C ARG A 454 -79.25 -24.37 43.91
N ARG A 455 -79.85 -23.46 43.14
CA ARG A 455 -81.20 -22.92 43.40
C ARG A 455 -82.32 -23.76 42.78
N ASN A 456 -82.02 -24.60 41.78
CA ASN A 456 -82.96 -25.54 41.18
C ASN A 456 -82.83 -26.97 41.76
N GLY A 457 -81.88 -27.20 42.67
CA GLY A 457 -81.66 -28.47 43.39
C GLY A 457 -82.11 -28.45 44.85
N ALA A 458 -82.84 -27.42 45.25
CA ALA A 458 -83.61 -27.29 46.49
C ALA A 458 -85.05 -26.98 46.10
#